data_AF-A0A1H1MT32-F1
#
_entry.id   AF-A0A1H1MT32-F1
#
_cell.length_a   1.000
_cell.length_b   1.000
_cell.length_c   1.000
_cell.angle_alpha   90.00
_cell.angle_beta   90.00
_cell.angle_gamma   90.00
#
_symmetry.space_group_name_H-M   'P 1'
#
loop_
_entity.id
_entity.type
_entity.pdbx_description
1 polymer ?
#
loop_
_entity_poly.entity_id
_entity_poly.type
_entity_poly.pdbx_seq_one_letter_code
_entity_poly.pdbx_strand_id
1 'polypeptide(L)'
;MPRKPRRIEVENDRGETIFYVRHQPGGGLVSPQARVHETAVVADGAYVEAGAVLCPGSTVGRGSWVDHGVVVGAGAKVGEFVHLGEDAAVGAHATIGHRVRTGPRVWVEAEAAVEEDTMLPERAVVERSRGTATRATSAA
;
A
#
# COMPACT_ATOMS: atom_id res chain seq x y z
N MET A 1 -8.76 22.43 -24.65
CA MET A 1 -8.45 21.01 -24.89
C MET A 1 -7.97 20.40 -23.57
N PRO A 2 -8.60 19.36 -23.02
CA PRO A 2 -8.07 18.69 -21.83
C PRO A 2 -6.71 18.07 -22.18
N ARG A 3 -5.66 18.38 -21.42
CA ARG A 3 -4.35 17.76 -21.62
C ARG A 3 -4.49 16.26 -21.35
N LYS A 4 -4.11 15.43 -22.32
CA LYS A 4 -4.01 13.97 -22.16
C LYS A 4 -3.22 13.70 -20.86
N PRO A 5 -3.70 12.86 -19.93
CA PRO A 5 -2.97 12.59 -18.69
C PRO A 5 -1.57 12.11 -19.06
N ARG A 6 -0.54 12.75 -18.49
CA ARG A 6 0.86 12.41 -18.76
C ARG A 6 1.12 11.02 -18.18
N ARG A 7 1.11 10.02 -19.06
CA ARG A 7 1.54 8.66 -18.74
C ARG A 7 3.06 8.68 -18.58
N ILE A 8 3.55 8.02 -17.53
CA ILE A 8 4.97 7.84 -17.28
C ILE A 8 5.28 6.41 -17.65
N GLU A 9 6.21 6.24 -18.59
CA GLU A 9 6.71 4.94 -19.04
C GLU A 9 7.84 4.53 -18.11
N VAL A 10 7.69 3.37 -17.49
CA VAL A 10 8.67 2.76 -16.60
C VAL A 10 8.97 1.37 -17.16
N GLU A 11 10.24 1.10 -17.44
CA GLU A 11 10.69 -0.24 -17.81
C GLU A 11 10.93 -1.04 -16.52
N ASN A 12 10.32 -2.23 -16.41
CA ASN A 12 10.59 -3.13 -15.31
C ASN A 12 11.86 -3.96 -15.57
N ASP A 13 12.30 -4.75 -14.58
CA ASP A 13 13.50 -5.59 -14.68
C ASP A 13 13.45 -6.66 -15.80
N ARG A 14 12.26 -6.91 -16.36
CA ARG A 14 12.05 -7.83 -17.50
C ARG A 14 12.12 -7.13 -18.86
N GLY A 15 12.40 -5.83 -18.88
CA GLY A 15 12.37 -5.01 -20.09
C GLY A 15 10.95 -4.66 -20.56
N GLU A 16 9.92 -4.91 -19.75
CA GLU A 16 8.54 -4.60 -20.10
C GLU A 16 8.25 -3.14 -19.78
N THR A 17 7.67 -2.42 -20.74
CA THR A 17 7.21 -1.05 -20.52
C THR A 17 5.86 -1.04 -19.80
N ILE A 18 5.86 -0.56 -18.56
CA ILE A 18 4.67 -0.32 -17.75
C ILE A 18 4.34 1.17 -17.81
N PHE A 19 3.05 1.48 -17.90
CA PHE A 19 2.57 2.86 -17.88
C PHE A 19 2.00 3.17 -16.51
N TYR A 20 2.39 4.31 -15.94
CA TYR A 20 1.83 4.85 -14.70
C TYR A 20 1.15 6.19 -14.95
N VAL A 21 0.17 6.52 -14.11
CA VAL A 21 -0.45 7.85 -14.06
C VAL A 21 -0.22 8.46 -12.69
N ARG A 22 -0.06 9.79 -12.65
CA ARG A 22 0.00 10.50 -11.38
C ARG A 22 -1.39 10.57 -10.76
N HIS A 23 -1.51 10.06 -9.54
CA HIS A 23 -2.72 10.21 -8.75
C HIS A 23 -2.71 11.54 -8.00
N GLN A 24 -3.88 12.15 -7.85
CA GLN A 24 -4.09 13.30 -7.01
C GLN A 24 -5.21 12.95 -6.03
N PRO A 25 -5.05 13.23 -4.73
CA PRO A 25 -3.94 13.98 -4.09
C PRO A 25 -2.63 13.19 -3.91
N GLY A 26 -1.50 13.92 -3.87
CA GLY A 26 -0.19 13.42 -3.41
C GLY A 26 0.87 13.26 -4.51
N GLY A 27 0.49 12.92 -5.74
CA GLY A 27 1.40 12.89 -6.90
C GLY A 27 2.13 11.58 -7.15
N GLY A 28 1.88 10.53 -6.38
CA GLY A 28 2.44 9.19 -6.59
C GLY A 28 1.97 8.51 -7.87
N LEU A 29 2.65 7.43 -8.24
CA LEU A 29 2.50 6.72 -9.51
C LEU A 29 1.59 5.51 -9.33
N VAL A 30 0.51 5.48 -10.11
CA VAL A 30 -0.53 4.46 -10.02
C VAL A 30 -0.69 3.77 -11.36
N SER A 31 -0.67 2.43 -11.35
CA SER A 31 -0.96 1.62 -12.52
C SER A 31 -2.39 1.92 -13.01
N PRO A 32 -2.63 2.05 -14.33
CA PRO A 32 -3.98 2.18 -14.90
C PRO A 32 -4.91 1.02 -14.57
N GLN A 33 -4.36 -0.11 -14.12
CA GLN A 33 -5.11 -1.30 -13.70
C GLN A 33 -5.38 -1.34 -12.18
N ALA A 34 -4.85 -0.39 -11.42
CA ALA A 34 -5.18 -0.21 -10.01
C ALA A 34 -6.49 0.58 -9.86
N ARG A 35 -7.20 0.37 -8.75
CA ARG A 35 -8.40 1.11 -8.37
C ARG A 35 -8.12 1.97 -7.15
N VAL A 36 -7.81 3.23 -7.38
CA VAL A 36 -7.52 4.19 -6.31
C VAL A 36 -8.69 5.16 -6.18
N HIS A 37 -9.27 5.26 -4.99
CA HIS A 37 -10.34 6.22 -4.71
C HIS A 37 -9.85 7.66 -4.85
N GLU A 38 -10.71 8.58 -5.31
CA GLU A 38 -10.34 9.99 -5.54
C GLU A 38 -9.86 10.73 -4.28
N THR A 39 -10.31 10.29 -3.11
CA THR A 39 -9.89 10.85 -1.80
C THR A 39 -8.70 10.14 -1.18
N ALA A 40 -8.24 9.03 -1.76
CA ALA A 40 -7.02 8.38 -1.29
C ALA A 40 -5.80 9.26 -1.63
N VAL A 41 -4.86 9.40 -0.70
CA VAL A 41 -3.63 10.16 -0.92
C VAL A 41 -2.52 9.18 -1.25
N VAL A 42 -1.86 9.37 -2.40
CA VAL A 42 -0.67 8.60 -2.78
C VAL A 42 0.48 9.59 -2.93
N ALA A 43 1.37 9.62 -1.95
CA ALA A 43 2.46 10.60 -1.89
C ALA A 43 3.46 10.43 -3.04
N ASP A 44 4.19 11.51 -3.37
CA ASP A 44 5.22 11.47 -4.40
C ASP A 44 6.27 10.39 -4.13
N GLY A 45 6.71 9.74 -5.20
CA GLY A 45 7.64 8.61 -5.13
C GLY A 45 7.02 7.30 -4.64
N ALA A 46 5.75 7.27 -4.22
CA ALA A 46 5.05 6.02 -3.96
C ALA A 46 4.54 5.39 -5.27
N TYR A 47 4.55 4.06 -5.32
CA TYR A 47 4.10 3.25 -6.45
C TYR A 47 2.93 2.36 -6.04
N VAL A 48 1.93 2.26 -6.92
CA VAL A 48 0.77 1.38 -6.75
C VAL A 48 0.62 0.52 -7.99
N GLU A 49 0.80 -0.78 -7.80
CA GLU A 49 0.84 -1.78 -8.87
C GLU A 49 -0.55 -2.20 -9.36
N ALA A 50 -0.55 -2.95 -10.47
CA ALA A 50 -1.77 -3.45 -11.09
C ALA A 50 -2.62 -4.28 -10.12
N GLY A 51 -3.95 -4.11 -10.19
CA GLY A 51 -4.90 -4.85 -9.36
C GLY A 51 -5.02 -4.35 -7.91
N ALA A 52 -4.12 -3.48 -7.44
CA ALA A 52 -4.22 -2.91 -6.10
C ALA A 52 -5.47 -2.01 -5.95
N VAL A 53 -6.03 -1.98 -4.75
CA VAL A 53 -7.25 -1.22 -4.41
C VAL A 53 -6.98 -0.33 -3.19
N LEU A 54 -7.08 0.99 -3.37
CA LEU A 54 -6.97 1.97 -2.29
C LEU A 54 -8.34 2.58 -2.02
N CYS A 55 -8.88 2.31 -0.84
CA CYS A 55 -10.22 2.73 -0.42
C CYS A 55 -10.28 4.23 -0.03
N PRO A 56 -11.50 4.81 0.16
CA PRO A 56 -11.66 6.22 0.50
C PRO A 56 -10.84 6.64 1.73
N GLY A 57 -10.16 7.78 1.61
CA GLY A 57 -9.39 8.40 2.70
C GLY A 57 -8.14 7.62 3.15
N SER A 58 -7.77 6.53 2.48
CA SER A 58 -6.50 5.85 2.75
C SER A 58 -5.32 6.73 2.35
N THR A 59 -4.20 6.64 3.06
CA THR A 59 -2.97 7.38 2.73
C THR A 59 -1.79 6.44 2.54
N VAL A 60 -1.01 6.65 1.49
CA VAL A 60 0.26 5.96 1.23
C VAL A 60 1.40 6.97 1.27
N GLY A 61 2.33 6.77 2.21
CA GLY A 61 3.47 7.64 2.43
C GLY A 61 4.50 7.60 1.31
N ARG A 62 5.40 8.58 1.32
CA ARG A 62 6.45 8.78 0.31
C ARG A 62 7.34 7.55 0.19
N GLY A 63 7.70 7.21 -1.06
CA GLY A 63 8.64 6.12 -1.36
C GLY A 63 8.12 4.72 -1.01
N SER A 64 6.83 4.59 -0.69
CA SER A 64 6.22 3.30 -0.38
C SER A 64 5.80 2.57 -1.67
N TRP A 65 5.87 1.25 -1.63
CA TRP A 65 5.47 0.37 -2.73
C TRP A 65 4.25 -0.46 -2.30
N VAL A 66 3.15 -0.29 -3.02
CA VAL A 66 1.95 -1.10 -2.93
C VAL A 66 1.95 -2.09 -4.08
N ASP A 67 2.25 -3.36 -3.79
CA ASP A 67 2.41 -4.41 -4.79
C ASP A 67 1.06 -4.88 -5.37
N HIS A 68 1.13 -5.84 -6.29
CA HIS A 68 -0.01 -6.37 -7.05
C HIS A 68 -1.10 -6.91 -6.13
N GLY A 69 -2.35 -6.62 -6.46
CA GLY A 69 -3.51 -7.15 -5.74
C GLY A 69 -3.70 -6.62 -4.31
N VAL A 70 -2.82 -5.76 -3.80
CA VAL A 70 -2.91 -5.25 -2.43
C VAL A 70 -4.19 -4.45 -2.19
N VAL A 71 -4.83 -4.66 -1.05
CA VAL A 71 -6.00 -3.89 -0.62
C VAL A 71 -5.66 -3.01 0.57
N VAL A 72 -5.82 -1.69 0.42
CA VAL A 72 -5.70 -0.71 1.50
C VAL A 72 -7.08 -0.21 1.88
N GLY A 73 -7.52 -0.53 3.09
CA GLY A 73 -8.84 -0.24 3.62
C GLY A 73 -9.12 1.25 3.84
N ALA A 74 -10.40 1.60 3.98
CA ALA A 74 -10.81 2.99 4.11
C ALA A 74 -10.16 3.65 5.34
N GLY A 75 -9.63 4.86 5.16
CA GLY A 75 -8.96 5.61 6.23
C GLY A 75 -7.68 4.96 6.78
N ALA A 76 -7.18 3.87 6.19
CA ALA A 76 -5.93 3.24 6.61
C ALA A 76 -4.74 4.17 6.30
N LYS A 77 -3.73 4.13 7.16
CA LYS A 77 -2.54 4.97 7.06
C LYS A 77 -1.31 4.10 6.87
N VAL A 78 -0.72 4.18 5.69
CA VAL A 78 0.56 3.55 5.37
C VAL A 78 1.66 4.58 5.46
N GLY A 79 2.66 4.32 6.30
CA GLY A 79 3.82 5.18 6.50
C GLY A 79 4.71 5.33 5.26
N GLU A 80 5.83 6.00 5.45
CA GLU A 80 6.85 6.21 4.42
C GLU A 80 7.79 5.01 4.28
N PHE A 81 8.30 4.79 3.06
CA PHE A 81 9.23 3.71 2.73
C PHE A 81 8.71 2.31 3.11
N VAL A 82 7.39 2.12 3.05
CA VAL A 82 6.74 0.84 3.33
C VAL A 82 6.66 -0.01 2.08
N HIS A 83 6.87 -1.32 2.20
CA HIS A 83 6.57 -2.28 1.15
C HIS A 83 5.41 -3.19 1.57
N LEU A 84 4.27 -3.03 0.90
CA LEU A 84 3.14 -3.95 1.01
C LEU A 84 3.29 -5.04 -0.05
N GLY A 85 3.56 -6.29 0.35
CA GLY A 85 3.78 -7.40 -0.56
C GLY A 85 2.52 -7.87 -1.26
N GLU A 86 2.68 -8.60 -2.37
CA GLU A 86 1.59 -9.13 -3.20
C GLU A 86 0.42 -9.70 -2.39
N ASP A 87 -0.81 -9.34 -2.78
CA ASP A 87 -2.07 -9.76 -2.14
C ASP A 87 -2.17 -9.46 -0.63
N ALA A 88 -1.35 -8.57 -0.07
CA ALA A 88 -1.53 -8.12 1.30
C ALA A 88 -2.82 -7.30 1.46
N ALA A 89 -3.43 -7.38 2.64
CA ALA A 89 -4.65 -6.65 2.98
C ALA A 89 -4.42 -5.83 4.25
N VAL A 90 -4.55 -4.50 4.14
CA VAL A 90 -4.52 -3.56 5.26
C VAL A 90 -5.95 -3.15 5.59
N GLY A 91 -6.43 -3.50 6.78
CA GLY A 91 -7.79 -3.21 7.23
C GLY A 91 -8.11 -1.72 7.33
N ALA A 92 -9.41 -1.40 7.35
CA ALA A 92 -9.86 -0.02 7.52
C ALA A 92 -9.32 0.59 8.81
N HIS A 93 -8.89 1.86 8.74
CA HIS A 93 -8.29 2.61 9.85
C HIS A 93 -7.05 1.96 10.50
N ALA A 94 -6.47 0.91 9.89
CA ALA A 94 -5.20 0.36 10.35
C ALA A 94 -4.06 1.36 10.13
N THR A 95 -3.01 1.26 10.94
CA THR A 95 -1.80 2.08 10.83
C THR A 95 -0.59 1.19 10.60
N ILE A 96 0.12 1.43 9.50
CA ILE A 96 1.40 0.80 9.20
C ILE A 96 2.50 1.84 9.45
N GLY A 97 3.41 1.53 10.36
CA GLY A 97 4.57 2.37 10.68
C GLY A 97 5.52 2.56 9.48
N HIS A 98 6.50 3.44 9.65
CA HIS A 98 7.50 3.72 8.62
C HIS A 98 8.43 2.52 8.42
N ARG A 99 8.98 2.39 7.21
CA ARG A 99 10.00 1.37 6.87
C ARG A 99 9.56 -0.08 7.11
N VAL A 100 8.25 -0.32 7.20
CA VAL A 100 7.68 -1.66 7.34
C VAL A 100 7.80 -2.42 6.02
N ARG A 101 8.11 -3.71 6.11
CA ARG A 101 8.12 -4.62 4.97
C ARG A 101 7.21 -5.80 5.27
N THR A 102 6.23 -6.02 4.42
CA THR A 102 5.31 -7.14 4.55
C THR A 102 5.62 -8.18 3.47
N GLY A 103 5.59 -9.45 3.84
CA GLY A 103 5.58 -10.55 2.88
C GLY A 103 4.22 -10.62 2.14
N PRO A 104 4.13 -11.49 1.13
CA PRO A 104 2.87 -11.71 0.42
C PRO A 104 1.75 -12.19 1.34
N ARG A 105 0.51 -11.85 1.00
CA ARG A 105 -0.71 -12.32 1.68
C ARG A 105 -0.77 -12.01 3.19
N VAL A 106 -0.02 -11.01 3.65
CA VAL A 106 -0.14 -10.49 5.02
C VAL A 106 -1.52 -9.87 5.20
N TRP A 107 -2.15 -10.13 6.34
CA TRP A 107 -3.41 -9.51 6.70
C TRP A 107 -3.27 -8.69 7.98
N VAL A 108 -3.49 -7.39 7.87
CA VAL A 108 -3.58 -6.46 9.00
C VAL A 108 -5.05 -6.17 9.26
N GLU A 109 -5.52 -6.47 10.48
CA GLU A 109 -6.91 -6.23 10.85
C GLU A 109 -7.27 -4.74 10.85
N ALA A 110 -8.58 -4.45 10.78
CA ALA A 110 -9.07 -3.09 10.93
C ALA A 110 -8.66 -2.51 12.29
N GLU A 111 -8.25 -1.25 12.30
CA GLU A 111 -7.74 -0.51 13.48
C GLU A 111 -6.48 -1.13 14.14
N ALA A 112 -5.85 -2.15 13.54
CA ALA A 112 -4.58 -2.67 14.03
C ALA A 112 -3.43 -1.71 13.71
N ALA A 113 -2.33 -1.85 14.47
CA ALA A 113 -1.11 -1.08 14.27
C ALA A 113 0.08 -2.02 14.05
N VAL A 114 0.88 -1.72 13.04
CA VAL A 114 2.19 -2.33 12.81
C VAL A 114 3.25 -1.29 13.18
N GLU A 115 4.14 -1.64 14.09
CA GLU A 115 5.24 -0.78 14.51
C GLU A 115 6.20 -0.47 13.36
N GLU A 116 6.88 0.68 13.42
CA GLU A 116 7.91 1.01 12.44
C GLU A 116 9.07 0.01 12.45
N ASP A 117 9.83 -0.05 11.35
CA ASP A 117 10.97 -0.97 11.17
C ASP A 117 10.63 -2.46 11.33
N THR A 118 9.34 -2.81 11.23
CA THR A 118 8.87 -4.19 11.36
C THR A 118 8.94 -4.93 10.02
N MET A 119 9.39 -6.19 10.09
CA MET A 119 9.31 -7.16 8.98
C MET A 119 8.24 -8.19 9.32
N LEU A 120 7.21 -8.29 8.48
CA LEU A 120 6.17 -9.31 8.59
C LEU A 120 6.44 -10.44 7.58
N PRO A 121 6.49 -11.70 8.00
CA PRO A 121 6.63 -12.82 7.07
C PRO A 121 5.38 -13.00 6.21
N GLU A 122 5.49 -13.84 5.17
CA GLU A 122 4.34 -14.24 4.34
C GLU A 122 3.19 -14.74 5.22
N ARG A 123 1.95 -14.39 4.87
CA ARG A 123 0.71 -14.83 5.56
C ARG A 123 0.62 -14.44 7.04
N ALA A 124 1.47 -13.54 7.54
CA ALA A 124 1.34 -13.03 8.90
C ALA A 124 -0.03 -12.35 9.08
N VAL A 125 -0.63 -12.55 10.26
CA VAL A 125 -1.84 -11.84 10.67
C VAL A 125 -1.48 -10.88 11.80
N VAL A 126 -1.83 -9.61 11.63
CA VAL A 126 -1.66 -8.58 12.66
C VAL A 126 -3.03 -8.24 13.21
N GLU A 127 -3.29 -8.77 14.40
CA GLU A 127 -4.55 -8.56 15.10
C GLU A 127 -4.59 -7.20 15.79
N ARG A 128 -5.79 -6.65 15.93
CA ARG A 128 -6.00 -5.45 16.73
C ARG A 128 -5.73 -5.76 18.20
N SER A 129 -4.68 -5.15 18.75
CA SER A 129 -4.43 -5.19 20.19
C SER A 129 -5.58 -4.54 20.97
N ARG A 130 -6.32 -5.35 21.73
CA ARG A 130 -7.25 -4.88 22.76
C ARG A 130 -6.49 -4.45 24.00
N GLY A 131 -5.76 -3.34 23.92
CA GLY A 131 -5.00 -2.78 25.03
C GLY A 131 -3.78 -3.63 25.44
N THR A 132 -2.60 -3.05 25.23
CA THR A 132 -1.26 -3.54 25.61
C THR A 132 -0.65 -4.58 24.64
N ALA A 133 0.25 -4.05 23.79
CA ALA A 133 1.32 -4.69 23.00
C ALA A 133 0.99 -5.94 22.14
N THR A 134 0.93 -5.73 20.82
CA THR A 134 0.76 -6.79 19.79
C THR A 134 1.99 -7.70 19.75
N ARG A 135 1.76 -9.02 19.72
CA ARG A 135 2.77 -10.04 19.40
C ARG A 135 2.40 -10.64 18.06
N ALA A 136 3.27 -10.52 17.05
CA ALA A 136 3.05 -11.13 15.74
C ALA A 136 3.03 -12.66 15.87
N THR A 137 1.90 -13.29 15.58
CA THR A 137 1.80 -14.74 15.47
C THR A 137 2.04 -15.15 14.02
N SER A 138 3.08 -15.95 13.80
CA SER A 138 3.24 -16.70 12.55
C SER A 138 2.21 -17.81 12.55
N ALA A 139 1.37 -17.86 11.51
CA ALA A 139 0.58 -19.06 11.22
C ALA A 139 1.53 -20.11 10.62
N ALA A 140 1.45 -21.34 11.15
CA ALA A 140 2.29 -22.48 10.81
C ALA A 140 2.05 -23.02 9.39
#